data_AF-Q8GAB4-F1
#
_entry.id   AF-Q8GAB4-F1
#
_cell.length_a   1.000
_cell.length_b   1.000
_cell.length_c   1.000
_cell.angle_alpha   90.00
_cell.angle_beta   90.00
_cell.angle_gamma   90.00
#
_symmetry.space_group_name_H-M   'P 1'
#
loop_
_entity.id
_entity.type
_entity.pdbx_description
1 polymer ?
#
loop_
_entity_poly.entity_id
_entity_poly.type
_entity_poly.pdbx_seq_one_letter_code
_entity_poly.pdbx_strand_id
1 'polypeptide(L)'
;MVVSYDKPFKTVPEQVELLRTRGLDIVDEDVAIRYLQNVGYYRLSGYWFPLRQIVPVPTTDPQILPPTKAISRFVAGANFDHVRYMYEFDRRLKLLVLDGLERVEVSMRFQLGHVLGEGHPYAHCDMHSLSAAFTEVVDPEDPLARSQWLASEHAKWMAKVRSLEKNSKEEFVKHFKTKYGGRLPVWVVTEILDFGGMSYLYSGLKPNHRNQIAERFGFADAAGGNGKALAGWIANLNYIRNTCAHHARLWNKNMAVQGKELTAIEELRHAENSKNRVYASLAVMAYLLLISNPDSHWRRDLLDFIDEHSSRVDLTKMGFPENWRQESIWDLKYIQAVDPETAERRRLRQSFECVRTSDVGQIIAPEMPPKDAATEVRRRRSRSQLMALQLEEGGAYDFPLFQLDVVRNEIRPLVAYANARIDAKSNPWIAASWWLSPAEKLLGDTPLEALEAGSLTEEVVDEILTQQSIRDFASSERA
;
A
#
# COMPACT_ATOMS: atom_id res chain seq x y z
N MET A 1 27.09 15.73 -27.91
CA MET A 1 26.87 17.06 -28.53
C MET A 1 25.37 17.30 -28.65
N VAL A 2 24.87 18.40 -28.10
CA VAL A 2 23.48 18.85 -28.32
C VAL A 2 23.43 19.38 -29.76
N VAL A 3 22.59 18.77 -30.59
CA VAL A 3 22.39 19.21 -31.99
C VAL A 3 21.37 20.35 -31.98
N SER A 4 21.59 21.40 -32.78
CA SER A 4 20.62 22.49 -32.95
C SER A 4 19.28 21.95 -33.45
N TYR A 5 18.18 22.53 -32.95
CA TYR A 5 16.84 22.17 -33.39
C TYR A 5 16.45 23.00 -34.61
N ASP A 6 16.68 22.45 -35.81
CA ASP A 6 16.46 23.16 -37.08
C ASP A 6 15.21 22.66 -37.84
N LYS A 7 14.27 21.99 -37.15
CA LYS A 7 13.06 21.45 -37.79
C LYS A 7 12.03 22.57 -38.02
N PRO A 8 11.60 22.82 -39.27
CA PRO A 8 10.64 23.88 -39.56
C PRO A 8 9.24 23.52 -39.03
N PHE A 9 8.43 24.55 -38.81
CA PHE A 9 7.00 24.40 -38.57
C PHE A 9 6.33 23.64 -39.73
N LYS A 10 5.30 22.86 -39.41
CA LYS A 10 4.46 22.15 -40.37
C LYS A 10 3.00 22.34 -40.02
N THR A 11 2.21 22.78 -40.99
CA THR A 11 0.75 22.77 -40.97
C THR A 11 0.22 21.34 -40.85
N VAL A 12 -1.04 21.17 -40.48
CA VAL A 12 -1.63 19.83 -40.33
C VAL A 12 -1.61 19.01 -41.64
N PRO A 13 -1.95 19.56 -42.81
CA PRO A 13 -1.79 18.83 -44.08
C PRO A 13 -0.33 18.42 -44.35
N GLU A 14 0.64 19.29 -44.08
CA GLU A 14 2.08 18.94 -44.23
C GLU A 14 2.53 17.85 -43.26
N GLN A 15 1.89 17.76 -42.09
CA GLN A 15 2.13 16.67 -41.14
C GLN A 15 1.56 15.34 -41.64
N VAL A 16 0.38 15.34 -42.28
CA VAL A 16 -0.20 14.16 -42.93
C VAL A 16 0.72 13.66 -44.04
N GLU A 17 1.16 14.56 -44.92
CA GLU A 17 2.06 14.21 -46.02
C GLU A 17 3.41 13.67 -45.49
N LEU A 18 3.92 14.24 -44.39
CA LEU A 18 5.10 13.71 -43.72
C LEU A 18 4.92 12.28 -43.21
N LEU A 19 3.71 11.90 -42.77
CA LEU A 19 3.41 10.54 -42.33
C LEU A 19 3.30 9.60 -43.53
N ARG A 20 2.63 10.01 -44.62
CA ARG A 20 2.54 9.26 -45.89
C ARG A 20 3.92 8.96 -46.47
N THR A 21 4.76 10.00 -46.61
CA THR A 21 6.13 9.86 -47.15
C THR A 21 7.03 8.95 -46.30
N ARG A 22 6.72 8.76 -45.02
CA ARG A 22 7.41 7.81 -44.13
C ARG A 22 6.87 6.38 -44.22
N GLY A 23 5.82 6.15 -44.99
CA GLY A 23 5.21 4.85 -45.22
C GLY A 23 4.04 4.52 -44.30
N LEU A 24 3.40 5.51 -43.67
CA LEU A 24 2.14 5.29 -42.95
C LEU A 24 0.98 5.37 -43.94
N ASP A 25 0.20 4.30 -44.04
CA ASP A 25 -1.00 4.27 -44.86
C ASP A 25 -2.11 5.15 -44.23
N ILE A 26 -2.68 6.03 -45.04
CA ILE A 26 -3.73 6.99 -44.67
C ILE A 26 -4.79 6.93 -45.76
N VAL A 27 -5.84 6.15 -45.49
CA VAL A 27 -6.96 5.96 -46.43
C VAL A 27 -7.84 7.21 -46.47
N ASP A 28 -8.25 7.71 -45.30
CA ASP A 28 -9.07 8.91 -45.15
C ASP A 28 -8.24 10.07 -44.59
N GLU A 29 -7.93 11.02 -45.45
CA GLU A 29 -7.11 12.19 -45.12
C GLU A 29 -7.83 13.17 -44.19
N ASP A 30 -9.12 13.40 -44.41
CA ASP A 30 -9.91 14.34 -43.61
C ASP A 30 -10.00 13.86 -42.16
N VAL A 31 -10.15 12.55 -41.96
CA VAL A 31 -10.04 11.90 -40.65
C VAL A 31 -8.67 12.16 -40.01
N ALA A 32 -7.58 11.97 -40.76
CA ALA A 32 -6.24 12.17 -40.23
C ALA A 32 -5.99 13.62 -39.81
N ILE A 33 -6.43 14.57 -40.63
CA ILE A 33 -6.39 16.01 -40.33
C ILE A 33 -7.16 16.31 -39.05
N ARG A 34 -8.41 15.84 -38.91
CA ARG A 34 -9.21 16.05 -37.69
C ARG A 34 -8.55 15.50 -36.44
N TYR A 35 -7.95 14.31 -36.51
CA TYR A 35 -7.23 13.74 -35.36
C TYR A 35 -5.98 14.53 -35.01
N LEU A 36 -5.18 14.93 -36.00
CA LEU A 36 -3.98 15.74 -35.76
C LEU A 36 -4.32 17.12 -35.18
N GLN A 37 -5.43 17.73 -35.61
CA GLN A 37 -5.92 19.00 -35.06
C GLN A 37 -6.35 18.88 -33.60
N ASN A 38 -7.10 17.84 -33.25
CA ASN A 38 -7.70 17.71 -31.91
C ASN A 38 -6.79 17.02 -30.89
N VAL A 39 -5.95 16.07 -31.32
CA VAL A 39 -5.07 15.28 -30.43
C VAL A 39 -3.64 15.79 -30.45
N GLY A 40 -3.19 16.33 -31.59
CA GLY A 40 -1.83 16.82 -31.79
C GLY A 40 -0.84 15.74 -32.25
N TYR A 41 0.03 16.13 -33.18
CA TYR A 41 1.06 15.26 -33.77
C TYR A 41 1.94 14.57 -32.73
N TYR A 42 2.44 15.32 -31.74
CA TYR A 42 3.38 14.78 -30.76
C TYR A 42 2.71 13.72 -29.86
N ARG A 43 1.45 13.93 -29.48
CA ARG A 43 0.69 12.96 -28.67
C ARG A 43 0.40 11.69 -29.45
N LEU A 44 -0.10 11.81 -30.68
CA LEU A 44 -0.32 10.65 -31.56
C LEU A 44 0.98 9.91 -31.89
N SER A 45 2.13 10.61 -31.82
CA SER A 45 3.42 9.98 -32.06
C SER A 45 3.81 8.87 -31.12
N GLY A 46 3.28 8.88 -29.90
CA GLY A 46 3.41 7.75 -28.99
C GLY A 46 2.74 6.47 -29.50
N TYR A 47 1.70 6.56 -30.34
CA TYR A 47 0.88 5.42 -30.75
C TYR A 47 1.34 4.81 -32.08
N TRP A 48 1.96 5.60 -32.97
CA TRP A 48 2.62 5.06 -34.15
C TRP A 48 4.11 4.74 -33.94
N PHE A 49 4.71 5.12 -32.80
CA PHE A 49 6.11 4.78 -32.51
C PHE A 49 6.37 3.26 -32.58
N PRO A 50 5.50 2.38 -32.05
CA PRO A 50 5.68 0.93 -32.17
C PRO A 50 5.58 0.39 -33.61
N LEU A 51 5.05 1.18 -34.55
CA LEU A 51 4.93 0.82 -35.97
C LEU A 51 6.17 1.23 -36.78
N ARG A 52 7.19 1.80 -36.14
CA ARG A 52 8.44 2.20 -36.81
C ARG A 52 9.33 1.00 -37.07
N GLN A 53 10.07 1.06 -38.18
CA GLN A 53 11.11 0.09 -38.48
C GLN A 53 12.21 0.17 -37.43
N ILE A 54 12.61 -0.99 -36.92
CA ILE A 54 13.72 -1.15 -35.99
C ILE A 54 14.90 -1.69 -36.79
N VAL A 55 16.01 -0.96 -36.81
CA VAL A 55 17.22 -1.35 -37.55
C VAL A 55 18.40 -1.55 -36.60
N PRO A 56 19.33 -2.48 -36.88
CA PRO A 56 20.58 -2.60 -36.14
C PRO A 56 21.42 -1.33 -36.28
N VAL A 57 22.04 -0.90 -35.19
CA VAL A 57 23.08 0.13 -35.20
C VAL A 57 24.42 -0.59 -35.34
N PRO A 58 25.25 -0.25 -36.34
CA PRO A 58 26.56 -0.86 -36.52
C PRO A 58 27.40 -0.74 -35.24
N THR A 59 27.94 -1.87 -34.76
CA THR A 59 28.91 -1.92 -33.66
C THR A 59 30.27 -2.31 -34.20
N THR A 60 31.32 -1.74 -33.64
CA THR A 60 32.71 -2.11 -33.93
C THR A 60 33.20 -3.31 -33.14
N ASP A 61 32.43 -3.76 -32.14
CA ASP A 61 32.75 -4.93 -31.32
C ASP A 61 31.95 -6.18 -31.79
N PRO A 62 32.62 -7.20 -32.36
CA PRO A 62 31.97 -8.43 -32.84
C PRO A 62 31.31 -9.27 -31.73
N GLN A 63 31.63 -9.04 -30.44
CA GLN A 63 31.07 -9.80 -29.31
C GLN A 63 29.78 -9.20 -28.74
N ILE A 64 29.40 -7.99 -29.16
CA ILE A 64 28.19 -7.30 -28.66
C ILE A 64 27.07 -7.44 -29.69
N LEU A 65 25.91 -7.96 -29.27
CA LEU A 65 24.68 -7.91 -30.07
C LEU A 65 24.40 -6.44 -30.46
N PRO A 66 24.31 -6.09 -31.76
CA PRO A 66 24.21 -4.71 -32.17
C PRO A 66 22.95 -4.06 -31.58
N PRO A 67 23.08 -2.90 -30.89
CA PRO A 67 21.93 -2.22 -30.34
C PRO A 67 20.99 -1.80 -31.47
N THR A 68 19.69 -1.84 -31.25
CA THR A 68 18.70 -1.50 -32.28
C THR A 68 18.14 -0.09 -32.10
N LYS A 69 17.77 0.58 -33.20
CA LYS A 69 17.14 1.90 -33.17
C LYS A 69 15.88 1.94 -34.03
N ALA A 70 14.83 2.55 -33.51
CA ALA A 70 13.64 2.89 -34.30
C ALA A 70 13.93 4.09 -35.20
N ILE A 71 13.76 3.94 -36.52
CA ILE A 71 13.92 5.02 -37.50
C ILE A 71 12.58 5.69 -37.82
N SER A 72 12.61 6.76 -38.62
CA SER A 72 11.40 7.51 -38.97
C SER A 72 10.46 6.77 -39.93
N ARG A 73 10.93 5.72 -40.61
CA ARG A 73 10.12 4.91 -41.55
C ARG A 73 9.25 3.91 -40.80
N PHE A 74 8.06 3.65 -41.34
CA PHE A 74 7.12 2.68 -40.78
C PHE A 74 7.29 1.28 -41.39
N VAL A 75 6.91 0.25 -40.64
CA VAL A 75 6.86 -1.14 -41.15
C VAL A 75 5.78 -1.26 -42.23
N ALA A 76 5.92 -2.23 -43.13
CA ALA A 76 4.93 -2.48 -44.16
C ALA A 76 3.56 -2.79 -43.54
N GLY A 77 2.49 -2.21 -44.09
CA GLY A 77 1.12 -2.36 -43.58
C GLY A 77 0.76 -1.49 -42.37
N ALA A 78 1.68 -0.65 -41.88
CA ALA A 78 1.36 0.34 -40.86
C ALA A 78 0.34 1.35 -41.40
N ASN A 79 -0.80 1.49 -40.71
CA ASN A 79 -1.89 2.38 -41.11
C ASN A 79 -2.35 3.28 -39.96
N PHE A 80 -2.92 4.42 -40.31
CA PHE A 80 -3.36 5.44 -39.36
C PHE A 80 -4.59 5.00 -38.54
N ASP A 81 -5.47 4.15 -39.08
CA ASP A 81 -6.63 3.66 -38.32
C ASP A 81 -6.22 2.80 -37.14
N HIS A 82 -5.15 2.01 -37.26
CA HIS A 82 -4.57 1.30 -36.11
C HIS A 82 -4.03 2.28 -35.05
N VAL A 83 -3.40 3.38 -35.46
CA VAL A 83 -2.94 4.43 -34.51
C VAL A 83 -4.13 5.01 -33.74
N ARG A 84 -5.21 5.35 -34.44
CA ARG A 84 -6.44 5.87 -33.83
C ARG A 84 -7.04 4.86 -32.87
N TYR A 85 -7.11 3.60 -33.28
CA TYR A 85 -7.60 2.51 -32.45
C TYR A 85 -6.77 2.38 -31.15
N MET A 86 -5.44 2.38 -31.25
CA MET A 86 -4.56 2.30 -30.07
C MET A 86 -4.68 3.53 -29.16
N TYR A 87 -4.93 4.72 -29.73
CA TYR A 87 -5.19 5.93 -28.95
C TYR A 87 -6.51 5.81 -28.16
N GLU A 88 -7.59 5.37 -28.79
CA GLU A 88 -8.89 5.18 -28.13
C GLU A 88 -8.87 4.03 -27.12
N PHE A 89 -8.19 2.93 -27.44
CA PHE A 89 -7.95 1.83 -26.51
C PHE A 89 -7.27 2.35 -25.23
N ASP A 90 -6.15 3.07 -25.37
CA ASP A 90 -5.44 3.62 -24.21
C ASP A 90 -6.30 4.64 -23.44
N ARG A 91 -7.16 5.40 -24.12
CA ARG A 91 -8.11 6.32 -23.46
C ARG A 91 -9.13 5.56 -22.61
N ARG A 92 -9.77 4.52 -23.17
CA ARG A 92 -10.72 3.65 -22.45
C ARG A 92 -10.05 2.92 -21.28
N LEU A 93 -8.86 2.37 -21.50
CA LEU A 93 -8.06 1.73 -20.45
C LEU A 93 -7.78 2.68 -19.28
N LYS A 94 -7.39 3.93 -19.56
CA LYS A 94 -7.16 4.93 -18.50
C LYS A 94 -8.40 5.22 -17.68
N LEU A 95 -9.60 5.23 -18.29
CA LEU A 95 -10.85 5.43 -17.56
C LEU A 95 -11.16 4.26 -16.63
N LEU A 96 -10.98 3.02 -17.10
CA LEU A 96 -11.10 1.82 -16.25
C LEU A 96 -10.09 1.84 -15.10
N VAL A 97 -8.85 2.23 -15.37
CA VAL A 97 -7.82 2.34 -14.33
C VAL A 97 -8.17 3.42 -13.30
N LEU A 98 -8.68 4.57 -13.73
CA LEU A 98 -9.13 5.63 -12.82
C LEU A 98 -10.31 5.21 -11.96
N ASP A 99 -11.26 4.45 -12.52
CA ASP A 99 -12.41 3.89 -11.79
C ASP A 99 -11.94 2.95 -10.66
N GLY A 100 -11.03 2.02 -10.94
CA GLY A 100 -10.46 1.14 -9.92
C GLY A 100 -9.64 1.90 -8.87
N LEU A 101 -8.83 2.87 -9.29
CA LEU A 101 -7.97 3.67 -8.40
C LEU A 101 -8.77 4.52 -7.43
N GLU A 102 -9.90 5.08 -7.86
CA GLU A 102 -10.77 5.91 -7.02
C GLU A 102 -11.30 5.09 -5.82
N ARG A 103 -11.76 3.86 -6.04
CA ARG A 103 -12.20 2.95 -4.96
C ARG A 103 -11.07 2.60 -4.00
N VAL A 104 -9.88 2.30 -4.52
CA VAL A 104 -8.68 2.05 -3.69
C VAL A 104 -8.32 3.30 -2.87
N GLU A 105 -8.38 4.48 -3.48
CA GLU A 105 -8.12 5.76 -2.83
C GLU A 105 -9.09 6.02 -1.67
N VAL A 106 -10.39 5.80 -1.87
CA VAL A 106 -11.41 5.96 -0.82
C VAL A 106 -11.18 4.98 0.34
N SER A 107 -10.89 3.70 0.05
CA SER A 107 -10.56 2.73 1.10
C SER A 107 -9.32 3.17 1.90
N MET A 108 -8.26 3.61 1.20
CA MET A 108 -7.04 4.10 1.84
C MET A 108 -7.28 5.33 2.73
N ARG A 109 -8.16 6.27 2.33
CA ARG A 109 -8.54 7.44 3.16
C ARG A 109 -9.10 6.98 4.50
N PHE A 110 -10.06 6.06 4.46
CA PHE A 110 -10.64 5.51 5.67
C PHE A 110 -9.59 4.83 6.54
N GLN A 111 -8.77 3.94 5.95
CA GLN A 111 -7.77 3.20 6.73
C GLN A 111 -6.74 4.13 7.40
N LEU A 112 -6.25 5.13 6.69
CA LEU A 112 -5.34 6.14 7.25
C LEU A 112 -6.00 6.93 8.38
N GLY A 113 -7.21 7.45 8.14
CA GLY A 113 -7.94 8.27 9.12
C GLY A 113 -8.29 7.49 10.37
N HIS A 114 -8.71 6.24 10.20
CA HIS A 114 -9.12 5.38 11.30
C HIS A 114 -7.92 4.89 12.14
N VAL A 115 -6.89 4.31 11.50
CA VAL A 115 -5.73 3.78 12.22
C VAL A 115 -4.96 4.90 12.94
N LEU A 116 -4.71 6.02 12.28
CA LEU A 116 -4.01 7.12 12.93
C LEU A 116 -4.91 7.84 13.96
N GLY A 117 -6.23 7.86 13.73
CA GLY A 117 -7.21 8.51 14.61
C GLY A 117 -7.50 7.76 15.91
N GLU A 118 -7.22 6.46 15.96
CA GLU A 118 -7.36 5.61 17.15
C GLU A 118 -6.54 6.14 18.33
N GLY A 119 -5.34 6.67 18.08
CA GLY A 119 -4.53 7.32 19.11
C GLY A 119 -5.21 8.59 19.65
N HIS A 120 -5.50 9.54 18.77
CA HIS A 120 -6.31 10.72 19.06
C HIS A 120 -6.68 11.49 17.77
N PRO A 121 -7.66 12.41 17.80
CA PRO A 121 -8.15 13.10 16.60
C PRO A 121 -7.08 13.86 15.80
N TYR A 122 -5.99 14.27 16.44
CA TYR A 122 -4.97 15.13 15.85
C TYR A 122 -3.59 14.47 15.73
N ALA A 123 -3.53 13.13 15.77
CA ALA A 123 -2.29 12.36 15.72
C ALA A 123 -1.43 12.67 14.49
N HIS A 124 -2.03 13.07 13.37
CA HIS A 124 -1.31 13.51 12.17
C HIS A 124 -0.49 14.80 12.35
N CYS A 125 -0.71 15.60 13.41
CA CYS A 125 0.19 16.71 13.74
C CYS A 125 1.03 16.47 15.00
N ASP A 126 0.91 15.31 15.63
CA ASP A 126 1.79 14.90 16.72
C ASP A 126 3.02 14.15 16.16
N MET A 127 4.21 14.61 16.51
CA MET A 127 5.45 13.97 16.07
C MET A 127 5.63 12.58 16.69
N HIS A 128 5.13 12.36 17.92
CA HIS A 128 5.28 11.07 18.61
C HIS A 128 4.35 10.00 18.03
N SER A 129 3.30 10.39 17.33
CA SER A 129 2.40 9.50 16.61
C SER A 129 2.93 9.05 15.25
N LEU A 130 4.02 9.67 14.76
CA LEU A 130 4.61 9.43 13.44
C LEU A 130 6.02 8.84 13.55
N SER A 131 6.58 8.44 12.42
CA SER A 131 7.96 7.92 12.38
C SER A 131 8.99 9.05 12.49
N ALA A 132 10.08 8.80 13.22
CA ALA A 132 11.17 9.76 13.39
C ALA A 132 11.73 10.26 12.05
N ALA A 133 11.93 9.34 11.09
CA ALA A 133 12.42 9.67 9.74
C ALA A 133 11.52 10.66 8.97
N PHE A 134 10.25 10.80 9.34
CA PHE A 134 9.32 11.73 8.72
C PHE A 134 9.29 13.08 9.44
N THR A 135 9.51 13.10 10.75
CA THR A 135 9.37 14.29 11.60
C THR A 135 10.68 15.02 11.82
N GLU A 136 11.82 14.33 11.73
CA GLU A 136 13.15 14.89 11.94
C GLU A 136 13.68 15.63 10.71
N VAL A 137 14.59 16.58 10.95
CA VAL A 137 15.30 17.32 9.90
C VAL A 137 16.63 16.61 9.65
N VAL A 138 16.84 16.17 8.40
CA VAL A 138 18.14 15.67 7.96
C VAL A 138 18.90 16.83 7.34
N ASP A 139 20.03 17.25 7.92
CA ASP A 139 20.92 18.24 7.30
C ASP A 139 21.62 17.57 6.11
N PRO A 140 21.36 18.00 4.86
CA PRO A 140 22.07 17.45 3.72
C PRO A 140 23.54 17.90 3.76
N GLU A 141 24.45 16.95 3.51
CA GLU A 141 25.89 17.20 3.35
C GLU A 141 26.18 18.21 2.22
N ASP A 142 25.29 18.32 1.22
CA ASP A 142 25.41 19.24 0.08
C ASP A 142 24.86 20.65 0.41
N PRO A 143 25.70 21.71 0.42
CA PRO A 143 25.28 23.09 0.66
C PRO A 143 24.26 23.64 -0.35
N LEU A 144 24.24 23.16 -1.60
CA LEU A 144 23.23 23.57 -2.60
C LEU A 144 21.85 22.99 -2.27
N ALA A 145 21.84 21.79 -1.70
CA ALA A 145 20.65 21.18 -1.12
C ALA A 145 20.23 21.86 0.21
N ARG A 146 20.93 22.86 0.75
CA ARG A 146 20.44 23.58 1.95
C ARG A 146 19.42 24.69 1.63
N SER A 147 19.30 25.10 0.37
CA SER A 147 18.53 26.28 -0.06
C SER A 147 16.99 26.18 0.06
N GLN A 148 16.43 24.98 0.30
CA GLN A 148 14.98 24.70 0.41
C GLN A 148 14.59 23.86 1.66
N TRP A 149 15.53 23.51 2.57
CA TRP A 149 15.52 22.18 3.22
C TRP A 149 15.48 22.09 4.76
N LEU A 150 15.39 23.17 5.53
CA LEU A 150 15.37 23.09 7.02
C LEU A 150 14.03 22.59 7.64
N ALA A 151 13.13 22.04 6.82
CA ALA A 151 11.84 21.53 7.26
C ALA A 151 11.76 20.02 7.01
N SER A 152 11.34 19.26 8.03
CA SER A 152 11.10 17.82 7.90
C SER A 152 10.01 17.53 6.87
N GLU A 153 9.96 16.27 6.41
CA GLU A 153 8.93 15.82 5.46
C GLU A 153 7.51 16.02 6.03
N HIS A 154 7.34 15.83 7.34
CA HIS A 154 6.11 16.15 8.06
C HIS A 154 5.76 17.63 7.98
N ALA A 155 6.72 18.53 8.17
CA ALA A 155 6.49 19.97 8.09
C ALA A 155 6.07 20.40 6.66
N LYS A 156 6.69 19.81 5.62
CA LYS A 156 6.30 20.00 4.21
C LYS A 156 4.87 19.52 3.96
N TRP A 157 4.54 18.32 4.45
CA TRP A 157 3.19 17.76 4.35
C TRP A 157 2.15 18.62 5.08
N MET A 158 2.43 19.07 6.32
CA MET A 158 1.56 19.96 7.09
C MET A 158 1.34 21.30 6.41
N ALA A 159 2.35 21.86 5.72
CA ALA A 159 2.19 23.08 4.94
C ALA A 159 1.22 22.87 3.76
N LYS A 160 1.29 21.70 3.10
CA LYS A 160 0.34 21.32 2.04
C LYS A 160 -1.08 21.15 2.60
N VAL A 161 -1.25 20.46 3.72
CA VAL A 161 -2.56 20.31 4.40
C VAL A 161 -3.16 21.66 4.73
N ARG A 162 -2.40 22.55 5.38
CA ARG A 162 -2.88 23.92 5.69
C ARG A 162 -3.31 24.70 4.45
N SER A 163 -2.62 24.53 3.33
CA SER A 163 -3.01 25.15 2.05
C SER A 163 -4.33 24.56 1.52
N LEU A 164 -4.49 23.24 1.56
CA LEU A 164 -5.74 22.56 1.16
C LEU A 164 -6.90 22.98 2.05
N GLU A 165 -6.70 23.01 3.37
CA GLU A 165 -7.70 23.49 4.33
C GLU A 165 -8.10 24.92 4.01
N LYS A 166 -7.15 25.84 3.87
CA LYS A 166 -7.41 27.27 3.61
C LYS A 166 -8.21 27.48 2.33
N ASN A 167 -7.92 26.70 1.29
CA ASN A 167 -8.54 26.85 -0.04
C ASN A 167 -9.80 26.00 -0.22
N SER A 168 -10.10 25.10 0.72
CA SER A 168 -11.27 24.21 0.62
C SER A 168 -12.58 25.00 0.66
N LYS A 169 -13.47 24.66 -0.27
CA LYS A 169 -14.83 25.20 -0.37
C LYS A 169 -15.89 24.20 0.08
N GLU A 170 -15.46 23.01 0.53
CA GLU A 170 -16.33 21.94 0.99
C GLU A 170 -17.12 22.34 2.23
N GLU A 171 -18.40 21.95 2.27
CA GLU A 171 -19.31 22.42 3.32
C GLU A 171 -18.94 21.85 4.69
N PHE A 172 -18.48 20.60 4.76
CA PHE A 172 -18.02 19.99 6.00
C PHE A 172 -16.80 20.70 6.59
N VAL A 173 -15.88 21.19 5.74
CA VAL A 173 -14.70 21.95 6.18
C VAL A 173 -15.13 23.31 6.73
N LYS A 174 -16.02 24.03 6.04
CA LYS A 174 -16.54 25.31 6.53
C LYS A 174 -17.26 25.15 7.87
N HIS A 175 -18.18 24.18 7.94
CA HIS A 175 -18.93 23.87 9.16
C HIS A 175 -17.96 23.58 10.32
N PHE A 176 -16.96 22.73 10.09
CA PHE A 176 -15.99 22.36 11.10
C PHE A 176 -15.17 23.57 11.58
N LYS A 177 -14.68 24.41 10.67
CA LYS A 177 -13.92 25.62 11.03
C LYS A 177 -14.75 26.60 11.86
N THR A 178 -16.00 26.83 11.46
CA THR A 178 -16.92 27.73 12.19
C THR A 178 -17.24 27.22 13.58
N LYS A 179 -17.40 25.90 13.75
CA LYS A 179 -17.81 25.29 15.01
C LYS A 179 -16.65 24.97 15.96
N TYR A 180 -15.47 24.59 15.44
CA TYR A 180 -14.39 23.97 16.23
C TYR A 180 -13.01 24.63 16.09
N GLY A 181 -12.86 25.77 15.39
CA GLY A 181 -11.65 26.60 15.51
C GLY A 181 -10.46 26.22 14.63
N GLY A 182 -10.68 25.42 13.57
CA GLY A 182 -9.80 25.44 12.39
C GLY A 182 -8.85 24.26 12.19
N ARG A 183 -8.51 23.49 13.23
CA ARG A 183 -7.69 22.27 13.08
C ARG A 183 -8.61 21.08 12.79
N LEU A 184 -8.49 20.48 11.62
CA LEU A 184 -9.30 19.33 11.26
C LEU A 184 -8.74 18.05 11.92
N PRO A 185 -9.58 17.12 12.40
CA PRO A 185 -9.13 15.81 12.85
C PRO A 185 -8.70 14.96 11.64
N VAL A 186 -7.89 13.93 11.89
CA VAL A 186 -7.21 13.16 10.82
C VAL A 186 -8.18 12.55 9.79
N TRP A 187 -9.33 12.01 10.23
CA TRP A 187 -10.34 11.44 9.34
C TRP A 187 -11.08 12.49 8.50
N VAL A 188 -11.02 13.77 8.87
CA VAL A 188 -11.51 14.88 8.04
C VAL A 188 -10.40 15.37 7.11
N VAL A 189 -9.14 15.38 7.58
CA VAL A 189 -7.99 15.72 6.74
C VAL A 189 -7.86 14.75 5.56
N THR A 190 -8.05 13.46 5.76
CA THR A 190 -7.97 12.46 4.68
C THR A 190 -8.92 12.74 3.52
N GLU A 191 -10.08 13.34 3.77
CA GLU A 191 -11.08 13.69 2.74
C GLU A 191 -10.67 14.85 1.84
N ILE A 192 -9.75 15.71 2.30
CA ILE A 192 -9.24 16.84 1.50
C ILE A 192 -7.90 16.56 0.83
N LEU A 193 -7.25 15.43 1.15
CA LEU A 193 -6.00 15.01 0.52
C LEU A 193 -6.26 14.47 -0.89
N ASP A 194 -5.36 14.79 -1.82
CA ASP A 194 -5.22 14.00 -3.06
C ASP A 194 -4.48 12.69 -2.78
N PHE A 195 -4.50 11.76 -3.75
CA PHE A 195 -3.76 10.48 -3.66
C PHE A 195 -2.30 10.70 -3.24
N GLY A 196 -1.64 11.73 -3.78
CA GLY A 196 -0.25 12.06 -3.45
C GLY A 196 -0.06 12.43 -1.98
N GLY A 197 -0.91 13.29 -1.43
CA GLY A 197 -0.89 13.70 -0.03
C GLY A 197 -1.17 12.54 0.92
N MET A 198 -2.06 11.61 0.55
CA MET A 198 -2.28 10.36 1.29
C MET A 198 -1.07 9.43 1.24
N SER A 199 -0.51 9.21 0.05
CA SER A 199 0.69 8.38 -0.14
C SER A 199 1.86 8.93 0.69
N TYR A 200 1.96 10.25 0.81
CA TYR A 200 3.00 10.91 1.58
C TYR A 200 2.78 10.73 3.09
N LEU A 201 1.53 10.91 3.59
CA LEU A 201 1.20 10.62 4.99
C LEU A 201 1.45 9.15 5.34
N TYR A 202 1.02 8.21 4.49
CA TYR A 202 1.24 6.77 4.70
C TYR A 202 2.72 6.44 4.85
N SER A 203 3.59 7.08 4.06
CA SER A 203 5.05 6.89 4.16
C SER A 203 5.63 7.34 5.51
N GLY A 204 4.96 8.31 6.16
CA GLY A 204 5.36 8.87 7.44
C GLY A 204 4.85 8.13 8.68
N LEU A 205 3.96 7.15 8.51
CA LEU A 205 3.44 6.34 9.59
C LEU A 205 4.50 5.45 10.24
N LYS A 206 4.31 5.14 11.52
CA LYS A 206 5.10 4.12 12.22
C LYS A 206 4.95 2.74 11.55
N PRO A 207 5.97 1.86 11.64
CA PRO A 207 5.88 0.50 11.10
C PRO A 207 4.62 -0.26 11.51
N ASN A 208 4.23 -0.21 12.79
CA ASN A 208 3.04 -0.88 13.29
C ASN A 208 1.76 -0.39 12.60
N HIS A 209 1.56 0.92 12.47
CA HIS A 209 0.40 1.48 11.77
C HIS A 209 0.38 1.11 10.28
N ARG A 210 1.53 1.06 9.60
CA ARG A 210 1.59 0.61 8.21
C ARG A 210 1.24 -0.88 8.07
N ASN A 211 1.70 -1.70 9.01
CA ASN A 211 1.38 -3.12 9.05
C ASN A 211 -0.10 -3.37 9.32
N GLN A 212 -0.69 -2.63 10.27
CA GLN A 212 -2.13 -2.61 10.53
C GLN A 212 -2.94 -2.32 9.26
N ILE A 213 -2.57 -1.27 8.52
CA ILE A 213 -3.26 -0.94 7.27
C ILE A 213 -3.05 -2.02 6.21
N ALA A 214 -1.82 -2.52 6.04
CA ALA A 214 -1.52 -3.59 5.09
C ALA A 214 -2.33 -4.86 5.35
N GLU A 215 -2.49 -5.22 6.62
CA GLU A 215 -3.31 -6.37 7.00
C GLU A 215 -4.78 -6.18 6.65
N ARG A 216 -5.34 -4.97 6.81
CA ARG A 216 -6.71 -4.67 6.41
C ARG A 216 -6.92 -4.77 4.89
N PHE A 217 -5.84 -4.77 4.12
CA PHE A 217 -5.81 -5.13 2.70
C PHE A 217 -5.34 -6.58 2.49
N GLY A 218 -5.62 -7.48 3.43
CA GLY A 218 -5.38 -8.93 3.34
C GLY A 218 -3.92 -9.35 3.26
N PHE A 219 -2.99 -8.43 3.53
CA PHE A 219 -1.56 -8.70 3.43
C PHE A 219 -0.92 -8.76 4.81
N ALA A 220 -0.69 -9.97 5.31
CA ALA A 220 0.08 -10.23 6.52
C ALA A 220 1.26 -11.14 6.19
N ASP A 221 2.44 -10.77 6.70
CA ASP A 221 3.57 -11.68 6.88
C ASP A 221 3.63 -12.13 8.35
N ALA A 222 4.68 -12.87 8.72
CA ALA A 222 4.94 -13.28 10.10
C ALA A 222 5.02 -12.12 11.13
N ALA A 223 5.05 -10.85 10.69
CA ALA A 223 5.02 -9.67 11.54
C ALA A 223 3.62 -9.00 11.63
N GLY A 224 2.57 -9.64 11.12
CA GLY A 224 1.19 -9.15 11.23
C GLY A 224 0.83 -8.03 10.27
N GLY A 225 1.53 -7.96 9.13
CA GLY A 225 1.30 -6.97 8.08
C GLY A 225 2.60 -6.59 7.39
N ASN A 226 2.61 -6.38 6.07
CA ASN A 226 3.79 -5.81 5.40
C ASN A 226 3.49 -4.43 4.79
N GLY A 227 3.59 -3.45 5.69
CA GLY A 227 3.37 -2.04 5.38
C GLY A 227 4.33 -1.47 4.33
N LYS A 228 5.51 -2.10 4.15
CA LYS A 228 6.54 -1.67 3.20
C LYS A 228 6.18 -2.01 1.76
N ALA A 229 5.65 -3.21 1.48
CA ALA A 229 5.18 -3.56 0.15
C ALA A 229 4.00 -2.66 -0.24
N LEU A 230 3.03 -2.48 0.68
CA LEU A 230 1.88 -1.60 0.46
C LEU A 230 2.33 -0.14 0.19
N ALA A 231 3.37 0.36 0.86
CA ALA A 231 3.95 1.68 0.54
C ALA A 231 4.42 1.76 -0.92
N GLY A 232 5.11 0.72 -1.40
CA GLY A 232 5.57 0.61 -2.78
C GLY A 232 4.41 0.53 -3.78
N TRP A 233 3.33 -0.15 -3.42
CA TRP A 233 2.14 -0.28 -4.25
C TRP A 233 1.37 1.04 -4.35
N ILE A 234 1.11 1.70 -3.22
CA ILE A 234 0.47 3.02 -3.19
C ILE A 234 1.27 4.02 -4.03
N ALA A 235 2.61 4.00 -3.95
CA ALA A 235 3.47 4.85 -4.77
C ALA A 235 3.34 4.53 -6.27
N ASN A 236 3.29 3.25 -6.64
CA ASN A 236 3.07 2.81 -8.03
C ASN A 236 1.67 3.19 -8.55
N LEU A 237 0.63 3.00 -7.74
CA LEU A 237 -0.75 3.38 -8.07
C LEU A 237 -0.90 4.90 -8.21
N ASN A 238 -0.29 5.70 -7.34
CA ASN A 238 -0.24 7.16 -7.47
C ASN A 238 0.47 7.59 -8.78
N TYR A 239 1.58 6.93 -9.13
CA TYR A 239 2.26 7.18 -10.41
C TYR A 239 1.36 6.90 -11.63
N ILE A 240 0.56 5.83 -11.57
CA ILE A 240 -0.39 5.49 -12.64
C ILE A 240 -1.57 6.45 -12.66
N ARG A 241 -2.12 6.79 -11.49
CA ARG A 241 -3.17 7.81 -11.34
C ARG A 241 -2.73 9.11 -12.03
N ASN A 242 -1.52 9.58 -11.74
CA ASN A 242 -0.99 10.80 -12.33
C ASN A 242 -0.70 10.64 -13.82
N THR A 243 -0.19 9.49 -14.26
CA THR A 243 -0.07 9.18 -15.70
C THR A 243 -1.42 9.29 -16.41
N CYS A 244 -2.49 8.78 -15.80
CA CYS A 244 -3.84 8.86 -16.35
C CYS A 244 -4.40 10.29 -16.34
N ALA A 245 -4.28 10.99 -15.22
CA ALA A 245 -4.77 12.36 -15.04
C ALA A 245 -4.05 13.38 -15.94
N HIS A 246 -2.76 13.17 -16.23
CA HIS A 246 -2.02 13.98 -17.20
C HIS A 246 -2.21 13.53 -18.66
N HIS A 247 -3.12 12.56 -18.91
CA HIS A 247 -3.42 12.01 -20.23
C HIS A 247 -2.18 11.47 -20.97
N ALA A 248 -1.18 11.00 -20.22
CA ALA A 248 -0.02 10.35 -20.79
C ALA A 248 -0.38 8.91 -21.24
N ARG A 249 0.38 8.39 -22.20
CA ARG A 249 0.20 7.03 -22.72
C ARG A 249 0.43 6.00 -21.61
N LEU A 250 -0.47 5.04 -21.44
CA LEU A 250 -0.38 4.03 -20.37
C LEU A 250 -0.01 2.62 -20.89
N TRP A 251 -0.70 2.12 -21.91
CA TRP A 251 -0.76 0.70 -22.29
C TRP A 251 0.60 0.02 -22.43
N ASN A 252 1.57 0.65 -23.12
CA ASN A 252 2.92 0.12 -23.33
C ASN A 252 4.03 1.00 -22.72
N LYS A 253 3.69 1.76 -21.67
CA LYS A 253 4.65 2.59 -20.96
C LYS A 253 5.54 1.72 -20.06
N ASN A 254 6.82 2.06 -19.97
CA ASN A 254 7.70 1.50 -18.95
C ASN A 254 7.43 2.23 -17.62
N MET A 255 7.13 1.47 -16.57
CA MET A 255 6.83 2.01 -15.25
C MET A 255 8.12 2.48 -14.57
N ALA A 256 8.18 3.78 -14.26
CA ALA A 256 9.29 4.38 -13.52
C ALA A 256 9.24 4.01 -12.02
N VAL A 257 8.02 3.90 -11.48
CA VAL A 257 7.76 3.42 -10.12
C VAL A 257 7.14 2.05 -10.23
N GLN A 258 7.77 1.03 -9.63
CA GLN A 258 7.36 -0.37 -9.75
C GLN A 258 6.83 -0.90 -8.41
N GLY A 259 5.86 -1.81 -8.46
CA GLY A 259 5.39 -2.52 -7.27
C GLY A 259 6.52 -3.32 -6.62
N LYS A 260 6.60 -3.31 -5.29
CA LYS A 260 7.62 -4.03 -4.53
C LYS A 260 7.03 -5.33 -3.97
N GLU A 261 7.89 -6.32 -3.77
CA GLU A 261 7.59 -7.53 -2.98
C GLU A 261 6.33 -8.29 -3.46
N LEU A 262 6.05 -8.32 -4.77
CA LEU A 262 4.87 -9.02 -5.33
C LEU A 262 4.93 -10.54 -5.08
N THR A 263 6.13 -11.10 -5.00
CA THR A 263 6.33 -12.53 -4.72
C THR A 263 6.02 -12.93 -3.27
N ALA A 264 5.83 -11.97 -2.37
CA ALA A 264 5.40 -12.26 -1.00
C ALA A 264 3.93 -12.71 -0.93
N ILE A 265 3.15 -12.47 -1.99
CA ILE A 265 1.73 -12.81 -2.08
C ILE A 265 1.54 -13.80 -3.21
N GLU A 266 0.95 -14.94 -2.90
CA GLU A 266 0.75 -16.02 -3.86
C GLU A 266 -0.02 -15.53 -5.08
N GLU A 267 -1.11 -14.81 -4.83
CA GLU A 267 -2.01 -14.24 -5.84
C GLU A 267 -1.34 -13.21 -6.76
N LEU A 268 -0.13 -12.71 -6.44
CA LEU A 268 0.57 -11.70 -7.22
C LEU A 268 1.92 -12.17 -7.76
N ARG A 269 2.37 -13.40 -7.47
CA ARG A 269 3.67 -13.91 -7.96
C ARG A 269 3.80 -13.81 -9.47
N HIS A 270 2.73 -14.10 -10.19
CA HIS A 270 2.69 -14.07 -11.65
C HIS A 270 2.95 -12.67 -12.24
N ALA A 271 2.73 -11.60 -11.46
CA ALA A 271 2.96 -10.22 -11.88
C ALA A 271 4.40 -9.73 -11.69
N GLU A 272 5.26 -10.49 -11.01
CA GLU A 272 6.63 -10.11 -10.67
C GLU A 272 7.48 -9.77 -11.90
N ASN A 273 7.38 -10.58 -12.96
CA ASN A 273 8.13 -10.37 -14.20
C ASN A 273 7.61 -9.19 -15.04
N SER A 274 6.47 -8.61 -14.63
CA SER A 274 5.77 -7.55 -15.36
C SER A 274 5.75 -6.22 -14.60
N LYS A 275 6.56 -6.08 -13.55
CA LYS A 275 6.67 -4.88 -12.71
C LYS A 275 6.99 -3.59 -13.47
N ASN A 276 7.67 -3.71 -14.61
CA ASN A 276 7.99 -2.60 -15.50
C ASN A 276 6.85 -2.23 -16.46
N ARG A 277 5.71 -2.92 -16.43
CA ARG A 277 4.54 -2.72 -17.31
C ARG A 277 3.25 -2.53 -16.51
N VAL A 278 2.17 -2.18 -17.21
CA VAL A 278 0.88 -1.86 -16.59
C VAL A 278 0.19 -3.06 -15.96
N TYR A 279 0.43 -4.27 -16.49
CA TYR A 279 -0.18 -5.50 -15.97
C TYR A 279 0.03 -5.68 -14.46
N ALA A 280 1.25 -5.51 -13.96
CA ALA A 280 1.53 -5.72 -12.55
C ALA A 280 0.72 -4.79 -11.64
N SER A 281 0.49 -3.56 -12.08
CA SER A 281 -0.34 -2.61 -11.36
C SER A 281 -1.84 -2.91 -11.46
N LEU A 282 -2.29 -3.45 -12.59
CA LEU A 282 -3.67 -3.94 -12.73
C LEU A 282 -3.92 -5.13 -11.80
N ALA A 283 -2.95 -6.05 -11.68
CA ALA A 283 -3.03 -7.19 -10.77
C ALA A 283 -3.06 -6.74 -9.29
N VAL A 284 -2.19 -5.80 -8.90
CA VAL A 284 -2.22 -5.19 -7.55
C VAL A 284 -3.56 -4.51 -7.28
N MET A 285 -4.11 -3.77 -8.25
CA MET A 285 -5.41 -3.12 -8.10
C MET A 285 -6.56 -4.13 -7.98
N ALA A 286 -6.54 -5.20 -8.77
CA ALA A 286 -7.50 -6.31 -8.66
C ALA A 286 -7.48 -6.94 -7.26
N TYR A 287 -6.27 -7.19 -6.73
CA TYR A 287 -6.06 -7.73 -5.39
C TYR A 287 -6.58 -6.80 -4.30
N LEU A 288 -6.28 -5.50 -4.35
CA LEU A 288 -6.77 -4.54 -3.34
C LEU A 288 -8.30 -4.39 -3.38
N LEU A 289 -8.89 -4.43 -4.59
CA LEU A 289 -10.34 -4.32 -4.77
C LEU A 289 -11.10 -5.57 -4.32
N LEU A 290 -10.51 -6.76 -4.45
CA LEU A 290 -11.05 -8.00 -3.89
C LEU A 290 -11.37 -7.90 -2.39
N ILE A 291 -10.64 -7.05 -1.68
CA ILE A 291 -10.68 -6.93 -0.22
C ILE A 291 -11.50 -5.73 0.20
N SER A 292 -11.26 -4.59 -0.44
CA SER A 292 -11.93 -3.33 -0.10
C SER A 292 -13.33 -3.19 -0.70
N ASN A 293 -13.61 -3.87 -1.82
CA ASN A 293 -14.88 -3.78 -2.53
C ASN A 293 -15.16 -5.08 -3.33
N PRO A 294 -15.46 -6.20 -2.65
CA PRO A 294 -15.60 -7.51 -3.28
C PRO A 294 -16.70 -7.57 -4.35
N ASP A 295 -17.76 -6.79 -4.19
CA ASP A 295 -18.89 -6.70 -5.12
C ASP A 295 -18.59 -5.82 -6.36
N SER A 296 -17.41 -5.21 -6.43
CA SER A 296 -17.02 -4.36 -7.55
C SER A 296 -17.03 -5.10 -8.88
N HIS A 297 -17.70 -4.52 -9.87
CA HIS A 297 -17.66 -5.00 -11.26
C HIS A 297 -16.34 -4.71 -11.98
N TRP A 298 -15.43 -3.95 -11.37
CA TRP A 298 -14.20 -3.48 -12.02
C TRP A 298 -13.37 -4.59 -12.66
N ARG A 299 -13.21 -5.74 -11.97
CA ARG A 299 -12.47 -6.89 -12.53
C ARG A 299 -13.15 -7.39 -13.80
N ARG A 300 -14.48 -7.57 -13.77
CA ARG A 300 -15.27 -7.99 -14.93
C ARG A 300 -15.12 -6.99 -16.08
N ASP A 301 -15.30 -5.70 -15.80
CA ASP A 301 -15.22 -4.65 -16.82
C ASP A 301 -13.83 -4.59 -17.48
N LEU A 302 -12.75 -4.79 -16.70
CA LEU A 302 -11.40 -4.90 -17.24
C LEU A 302 -11.24 -6.16 -18.10
N LEU A 303 -11.70 -7.32 -17.63
CA LEU A 303 -11.60 -8.57 -18.36
C LEU A 303 -12.35 -8.48 -19.70
N ASP A 304 -13.60 -8.02 -19.69
CA ASP A 304 -14.43 -7.84 -20.89
C ASP A 304 -13.75 -6.86 -21.87
N PHE A 305 -13.17 -5.76 -21.36
CA PHE A 305 -12.42 -4.81 -22.18
C PHE A 305 -11.15 -5.41 -22.81
N ILE A 306 -10.37 -6.19 -22.05
CA ILE A 306 -9.17 -6.84 -22.56
C ILE A 306 -9.54 -7.91 -23.60
N ASP A 307 -10.58 -8.70 -23.33
CA ASP A 307 -11.06 -9.75 -24.22
C ASP A 307 -11.57 -9.15 -25.55
N GLU A 308 -12.35 -8.06 -25.50
CA GLU A 308 -12.83 -7.29 -26.68
C GLU A 308 -11.68 -6.86 -27.61
N HIS A 309 -10.53 -6.50 -27.02
CA HIS A 309 -9.43 -5.86 -27.74
C HIS A 309 -8.22 -6.76 -28.01
N SER A 310 -8.17 -7.95 -27.42
CA SER A 310 -7.06 -8.91 -27.49
C SER A 310 -6.65 -9.30 -28.92
N SER A 311 -7.60 -9.31 -29.86
CA SER A 311 -7.34 -9.62 -31.28
C SER A 311 -6.55 -8.53 -32.03
N ARG A 312 -6.52 -7.30 -31.50
CA ARG A 312 -5.90 -6.13 -32.15
C ARG A 312 -4.78 -5.50 -31.31
N VAL A 313 -4.71 -5.83 -30.03
CA VAL A 313 -3.72 -5.31 -29.09
C VAL A 313 -2.82 -6.45 -28.62
N ASP A 314 -1.52 -6.27 -28.82
CA ASP A 314 -0.51 -7.19 -28.29
C ASP A 314 -0.35 -6.99 -26.78
N LEU A 315 -1.00 -7.85 -25.99
CA LEU A 315 -1.01 -7.80 -24.53
C LEU A 315 0.38 -8.03 -23.91
N THR A 316 1.30 -8.67 -24.62
CA THR A 316 2.69 -8.85 -24.14
C THR A 316 3.39 -7.51 -23.94
N LYS A 317 3.06 -6.50 -24.77
CA LYS A 317 3.58 -5.12 -24.63
C LYS A 317 3.02 -4.39 -23.41
N MET A 318 1.87 -4.85 -22.90
CA MET A 318 1.26 -4.40 -21.66
C MET A 318 1.77 -5.20 -20.43
N GLY A 319 2.56 -6.25 -20.67
CA GLY A 319 3.15 -7.11 -19.65
C GLY A 319 2.25 -8.25 -19.18
N PHE A 320 1.22 -8.63 -19.92
CA PHE A 320 0.37 -9.77 -19.55
C PHE A 320 1.16 -11.09 -19.76
N PRO A 321 1.35 -11.93 -18.72
CA PRO A 321 1.90 -13.27 -18.87
C PRO A 321 1.00 -14.18 -19.72
N GLU A 322 1.53 -15.25 -20.32
CA GLU A 322 0.72 -16.15 -21.18
C GLU A 322 -0.53 -16.73 -20.48
N ASN A 323 -0.38 -17.19 -19.24
CA ASN A 323 -1.45 -17.82 -18.47
C ASN A 323 -2.15 -16.87 -17.49
N TRP A 324 -2.03 -15.55 -17.69
CA TRP A 324 -2.58 -14.55 -16.77
C TRP A 324 -4.06 -14.79 -16.45
N ARG A 325 -4.87 -15.23 -17.42
CA ARG A 325 -6.32 -15.42 -17.23
C ARG A 325 -6.66 -16.61 -16.30
N GLN A 326 -5.70 -17.50 -16.03
CA GLN A 326 -5.86 -18.65 -15.14
C GLN A 326 -5.54 -18.32 -13.67
N GLU A 327 -4.99 -17.12 -13.40
CA GLU A 327 -4.65 -16.71 -12.04
C GLU A 327 -5.91 -16.44 -11.22
N SER A 328 -5.87 -16.79 -9.94
CA SER A 328 -7.03 -16.72 -9.02
C SER A 328 -7.67 -15.34 -8.96
N ILE A 329 -6.86 -14.27 -8.98
CA ILE A 329 -7.37 -12.89 -8.93
C ILE A 329 -8.28 -12.50 -10.10
N TRP A 330 -8.17 -13.22 -11.22
CA TRP A 330 -8.98 -12.98 -12.43
C TRP A 330 -10.16 -13.95 -12.56
N ASP A 331 -10.30 -14.94 -11.66
CA ASP A 331 -11.54 -15.68 -11.53
C ASP A 331 -12.59 -14.80 -10.82
N LEU A 332 -13.70 -14.54 -11.51
CA LEU A 332 -14.80 -13.72 -10.99
C LEU A 332 -15.54 -14.39 -9.82
N LYS A 333 -15.34 -15.70 -9.61
CA LYS A 333 -15.86 -16.44 -8.45
C LYS A 333 -14.86 -16.47 -7.29
N TYR A 334 -13.61 -16.05 -7.51
CA TYR A 334 -12.63 -15.99 -6.45
C TYR A 334 -13.03 -14.93 -5.43
N ILE A 335 -13.14 -15.38 -4.19
CA ILE A 335 -13.27 -14.57 -2.99
C ILE A 335 -12.02 -14.87 -2.17
N GLN A 336 -11.32 -13.83 -1.71
CA GLN A 336 -10.18 -14.05 -0.84
C GLN A 336 -10.68 -14.55 0.52
N ALA A 337 -10.23 -15.72 0.95
CA ALA A 337 -10.52 -16.25 2.27
C ALA A 337 -9.69 -15.47 3.30
N VAL A 338 -10.28 -14.47 3.94
CA VAL A 338 -9.75 -13.94 5.20
C VAL A 338 -10.19 -14.92 6.28
N ASP A 339 -9.28 -15.75 6.78
CA ASP A 339 -9.59 -16.62 7.92
C ASP A 339 -10.02 -15.77 9.12
N PRO A 340 -11.29 -15.86 9.58
CA PRO A 340 -11.82 -15.00 10.63
C PRO A 340 -11.04 -15.14 11.94
N GLU A 341 -10.59 -16.37 12.25
CA GLU A 341 -9.82 -16.67 13.46
C GLU A 341 -8.45 -15.98 13.41
N THR A 342 -7.77 -16.04 12.26
CA THR A 342 -6.53 -15.31 12.04
C THR A 342 -6.73 -13.79 12.08
N ALA A 343 -7.81 -13.25 11.52
CA ALA A 343 -8.11 -11.81 11.58
C ALA A 343 -8.31 -11.31 13.03
N GLU A 344 -9.01 -12.08 13.85
CA GLU A 344 -9.22 -11.74 15.26
C GLU A 344 -7.91 -11.81 16.07
N ARG A 345 -7.12 -12.86 15.87
CA ARG A 345 -5.78 -12.97 16.49
C ARG A 345 -4.89 -11.78 16.11
N ARG A 346 -4.91 -11.36 14.84
CA ARG A 346 -4.13 -10.21 14.39
C ARG A 346 -4.61 -8.90 15.03
N ARG A 347 -5.92 -8.67 15.14
CA ARG A 347 -6.49 -7.51 15.86
C ARG A 347 -6.01 -7.47 17.31
N LEU A 348 -6.16 -8.57 18.04
CA LEU A 348 -5.72 -8.68 19.43
C LEU A 348 -4.23 -8.37 19.58
N ARG A 349 -3.39 -8.90 18.66
CA ARG A 349 -1.95 -8.61 18.67
C ARG A 349 -1.65 -7.13 18.46
N GLN A 350 -2.39 -6.45 17.58
CA GLN A 350 -2.15 -5.04 17.24
C GLN A 350 -2.53 -4.07 18.35
N SER A 351 -3.45 -4.46 19.23
CA SER A 351 -3.80 -3.70 20.42
C SER A 351 -2.68 -3.63 21.47
N PHE A 352 -1.59 -4.41 21.30
CA PHE A 352 -0.43 -4.37 22.19
C PHE A 352 0.80 -3.77 21.51
N GLU A 353 1.50 -2.89 22.22
CA GLU A 353 2.93 -2.67 21.98
C GLU A 353 3.70 -3.94 22.36
N CYS A 354 4.50 -4.50 21.46
CA CYS A 354 5.24 -5.74 21.72
C CYS A 354 6.72 -5.63 21.38
N VAL A 355 7.49 -6.46 22.05
CA VAL A 355 8.93 -6.65 21.83
C VAL A 355 9.23 -8.11 21.46
N ARG A 356 10.41 -8.36 20.87
CA ARG A 356 10.81 -9.71 20.44
C ARG A 356 11.51 -10.46 21.57
N THR A 357 11.68 -11.78 21.40
CA THR A 357 12.34 -12.65 22.39
C THR A 357 13.71 -12.13 22.84
N SER A 358 14.50 -11.52 21.95
CA SER A 358 15.80 -10.93 22.28
C SER A 358 15.68 -9.83 23.32
N ASP A 359 14.72 -8.94 23.14
CA ASP A 359 14.53 -7.75 23.95
C ASP A 359 13.95 -8.13 25.30
N VAL A 360 12.99 -9.07 25.34
CA VAL A 360 12.49 -9.64 26.59
C VAL A 360 13.64 -10.24 27.41
N GLY A 361 14.52 -10.99 26.76
CA GLY A 361 15.69 -11.59 27.41
C GLY A 361 16.62 -10.55 28.01
N GLN A 362 16.89 -9.47 27.28
CA GLN A 362 17.69 -8.35 27.79
C GLN A 362 17.03 -7.64 28.97
N ILE A 363 15.69 -7.54 28.99
CA ILE A 363 14.97 -6.89 30.08
C ILE A 363 14.95 -7.76 31.34
N ILE A 364 14.59 -9.04 31.23
CA ILE A 364 14.37 -9.89 32.43
C ILE A 364 15.62 -10.61 32.92
N ALA A 365 16.68 -10.63 32.11
CA ALA A 365 17.95 -11.30 32.41
C ALA A 365 19.14 -10.52 31.80
N PRO A 366 19.32 -9.23 32.14
CA PRO A 366 20.32 -8.36 31.52
C PRO A 366 21.77 -8.84 31.70
N GLU A 367 22.04 -9.54 32.81
CA GLU A 367 23.38 -10.05 33.15
C GLU A 367 23.74 -11.36 32.42
N MET A 368 22.79 -11.95 31.68
CA MET A 368 23.01 -13.22 30.98
C MET A 368 23.47 -13.01 29.53
N PRO A 369 24.31 -13.91 29.00
CA PRO A 369 24.58 -13.95 27.57
C PRO A 369 23.29 -14.11 26.74
N PRO A 370 23.20 -13.57 25.51
CA PRO A 370 21.95 -13.54 24.74
C PRO A 370 21.27 -14.91 24.56
N LYS A 371 22.06 -15.98 24.41
CA LYS A 371 21.55 -17.35 24.26
C LYS A 371 20.90 -17.89 25.55
N ASP A 372 21.47 -17.55 26.69
CA ASP A 372 21.00 -17.97 28.00
C ASP A 372 19.78 -17.14 28.41
N ALA A 373 19.79 -15.83 28.10
CA ALA A 373 18.64 -14.95 28.25
C ALA A 373 17.42 -15.44 27.42
N ALA A 374 17.63 -15.86 26.17
CA ALA A 374 16.54 -16.44 25.36
C ALA A 374 16.02 -17.78 25.94
N THR A 375 16.89 -18.56 26.59
CA THR A 375 16.51 -19.78 27.30
C THR A 375 15.66 -19.48 28.53
N GLU A 376 16.02 -18.42 29.27
CA GLU A 376 15.24 -17.92 30.39
C GLU A 376 13.83 -17.45 29.95
N VAL A 377 13.71 -16.72 28.83
CA VAL A 377 12.41 -16.34 28.28
C VAL A 377 11.55 -17.58 27.97
N ARG A 378 12.14 -18.61 27.34
CA ARG A 378 11.44 -19.89 27.07
C ARG A 378 10.99 -20.58 28.36
N ARG A 379 11.81 -20.53 29.41
CA ARG A 379 11.49 -21.11 30.73
C ARG A 379 10.35 -20.37 31.43
N ARG A 380 10.32 -19.03 31.35
CA ARG A 380 9.23 -18.22 31.89
C ARG A 380 7.92 -18.48 31.14
N ARG A 381 7.99 -18.55 29.81
CA ARG A 381 6.84 -18.93 28.98
C ARG A 381 6.34 -20.35 29.26
N SER A 382 7.23 -21.32 29.46
CA SER A 382 6.82 -22.71 29.74
C SER A 382 6.07 -22.86 31.06
N ARG A 383 6.21 -21.89 31.96
CA ARG A 383 5.49 -21.76 33.23
C ARG A 383 4.27 -20.82 33.13
N SER A 384 3.87 -20.43 31.93
CA SER A 384 2.76 -19.50 31.68
C SER A 384 2.95 -18.12 32.34
N GLN A 385 4.17 -17.72 32.68
CA GLN A 385 4.46 -16.40 33.27
C GLN A 385 4.57 -15.29 32.22
N LEU A 386 4.72 -15.67 30.95
CA LEU A 386 4.75 -14.77 29.81
C LEU A 386 3.72 -15.22 28.77
N MET A 387 2.86 -14.31 28.36
CA MET A 387 2.04 -14.39 27.17
C MET A 387 2.90 -14.07 25.94
N ALA A 388 2.90 -14.99 24.98
CA ALA A 388 3.65 -14.88 23.74
C ALA A 388 2.70 -15.12 22.57
N LEU A 389 2.51 -14.10 21.74
CA LEU A 389 1.62 -14.12 20.60
C LEU A 389 2.39 -14.56 19.35
N GLN A 390 1.83 -15.54 18.63
CA GLN A 390 2.43 -16.10 17.41
C GLN A 390 1.33 -16.24 16.37
N LEU A 391 1.40 -15.43 15.31
CA LEU A 391 0.37 -15.37 14.27
C LEU A 391 0.43 -16.54 13.30
N GLU A 392 1.62 -17.01 12.99
CA GLU A 392 1.86 -18.13 12.07
C GLU A 392 2.65 -19.22 12.80
N GLU A 393 2.27 -20.48 12.58
CA GLU A 393 2.97 -21.62 13.17
C GLU A 393 4.44 -21.64 12.72
N GLY A 394 5.36 -21.66 13.68
CA GLY A 394 6.81 -21.55 13.42
C GLY A 394 7.34 -20.12 13.21
N GLY A 395 6.48 -19.10 13.24
CA GLY A 395 6.86 -17.69 13.18
C GLY A 395 7.53 -17.17 14.47
N ALA A 396 7.95 -15.91 14.47
CA ALA A 396 8.52 -15.26 15.65
C ALA A 396 7.45 -14.97 16.72
N TYR A 397 7.84 -15.04 17.99
CA TYR A 397 6.97 -14.66 19.10
C TYR A 397 7.05 -13.16 19.37
N ASP A 398 5.88 -12.57 19.57
CA ASP A 398 5.71 -11.21 20.07
C ASP A 398 5.24 -11.22 21.52
N PHE A 399 5.86 -10.38 22.34
CA PHE A 399 5.56 -10.27 23.75
C PHE A 399 5.04 -8.87 24.05
N PRO A 400 3.78 -8.71 24.44
CA PRO A 400 3.24 -7.44 24.92
C PRO A 400 4.12 -6.83 26.01
N LEU A 401 4.51 -5.58 25.81
CA LEU A 401 5.48 -4.85 26.62
C LEU A 401 4.97 -4.57 28.04
N PHE A 402 3.65 -4.43 28.21
CA PHE A 402 3.03 -4.20 29.53
C PHE A 402 3.37 -5.29 30.56
N GLN A 403 3.73 -6.50 30.11
CA GLN A 403 4.13 -7.61 30.97
C GLN A 403 5.44 -7.36 31.71
N LEU A 404 6.24 -6.42 31.22
CA LEU A 404 7.60 -6.18 31.66
C LEU A 404 7.67 -4.91 32.51
N ASP A 405 8.47 -4.97 33.57
CA ASP A 405 8.94 -3.80 34.29
C ASP A 405 10.38 -3.53 33.84
N VAL A 406 10.53 -2.61 32.88
CA VAL A 406 11.82 -2.26 32.30
C VAL A 406 12.72 -1.54 33.32
N VAL A 407 12.15 -0.95 34.37
CA VAL A 407 12.94 -0.26 35.42
C VAL A 407 13.50 -1.28 36.40
N ARG A 408 12.69 -2.29 36.76
CA ARG A 408 13.10 -3.35 37.70
C ARG A 408 13.74 -4.57 37.04
N ASN A 409 13.81 -4.60 35.71
CA ASN A 409 14.37 -5.71 34.94
C ASN A 409 13.69 -7.05 35.26
N GLU A 410 12.36 -7.04 35.38
CA GLU A 410 11.59 -8.23 35.74
C GLU A 410 10.26 -8.31 34.97
N ILE A 411 9.64 -9.49 35.05
CA ILE A 411 8.23 -9.64 34.65
C ILE A 411 7.39 -9.12 35.82
N ARG A 412 6.41 -8.26 35.54
CA ARG A 412 5.51 -7.74 36.56
C ARG A 412 4.85 -8.91 37.32
N PRO A 413 5.03 -9.04 38.64
CA PRO A 413 4.57 -10.22 39.38
C PRO A 413 3.08 -10.52 39.21
N LEU A 414 2.23 -9.48 39.26
CA LEU A 414 0.79 -9.62 39.07
C LEU A 414 0.41 -10.09 37.66
N VAL A 415 1.13 -9.64 36.64
CA VAL A 415 0.91 -10.08 35.25
C VAL A 415 1.34 -11.54 35.08
N ALA A 416 2.48 -11.92 35.67
CA ALA A 416 2.92 -13.31 35.69
C ALA A 416 1.94 -14.22 36.42
N TYR A 417 1.32 -13.76 37.51
CA TYR A 417 0.27 -14.47 38.24
C TYR A 417 -0.96 -14.69 37.36
N ALA A 418 -1.53 -13.61 36.81
CA ALA A 418 -2.72 -13.68 35.96
C ALA A 418 -2.51 -14.58 34.73
N ASN A 419 -1.38 -14.42 34.03
CA ASN A 419 -1.04 -15.25 32.88
C ASN A 419 -0.92 -16.74 33.25
N ALA A 420 -0.39 -17.05 34.44
CA ALA A 420 -0.30 -18.43 34.91
C ALA A 420 -1.67 -19.03 35.21
N ARG A 421 -2.61 -18.23 35.76
CA ARG A 421 -3.98 -18.64 36.04
C ARG A 421 -4.80 -18.89 34.77
N ILE A 422 -4.56 -18.13 33.70
CA ILE A 422 -5.20 -18.29 32.38
C ILE A 422 -4.58 -19.42 31.55
N ASP A 423 -3.41 -19.92 31.96
CA ASP A 423 -2.54 -20.79 31.17
C ASP A 423 -2.15 -20.18 29.81
N ALA A 424 -1.57 -18.98 29.86
CA ALA A 424 -1.21 -18.18 28.68
C ALA A 424 -0.23 -18.88 27.71
N LYS A 425 0.48 -19.93 28.16
CA LYS A 425 1.32 -20.75 27.28
C LYS A 425 0.48 -21.56 26.30
N SER A 426 -0.56 -22.22 26.78
CA SER A 426 -1.44 -23.06 25.97
C SER A 426 -2.50 -22.23 25.27
N ASN A 427 -2.91 -21.11 25.89
CA ASN A 427 -4.01 -20.26 25.40
C ASN A 427 -3.58 -18.78 25.27
N PRO A 428 -2.56 -18.45 24.45
CA PRO A 428 -2.03 -17.09 24.38
C PRO A 428 -3.05 -16.06 23.88
N TRP A 429 -3.94 -16.46 22.97
CA TRP A 429 -4.97 -15.58 22.42
C TRP A 429 -6.15 -15.36 23.36
N ILE A 430 -6.49 -16.37 24.18
CA ILE A 430 -7.48 -16.21 25.25
C ILE A 430 -6.92 -15.26 26.31
N ALA A 431 -5.65 -15.41 26.69
CA ALA A 431 -5.00 -14.49 27.60
C ALA A 431 -4.98 -13.06 27.05
N ALA A 432 -4.67 -12.89 25.76
CA ALA A 432 -4.67 -11.58 25.11
C ALA A 432 -6.06 -10.93 25.12
N SER A 433 -7.08 -11.69 24.75
CA SER A 433 -8.47 -11.24 24.77
C SER A 433 -8.92 -10.89 26.19
N TRP A 434 -8.57 -11.71 27.19
CA TRP A 434 -8.90 -11.47 28.59
C TRP A 434 -8.35 -10.14 29.11
N TRP A 435 -7.08 -9.83 28.79
CA TRP A 435 -6.46 -8.56 29.20
C TRP A 435 -7.14 -7.31 28.63
N LEU A 436 -7.81 -7.44 27.48
CA LEU A 436 -8.50 -6.36 26.77
C LEU A 436 -10.02 -6.40 26.91
N SER A 437 -10.57 -7.39 27.61
CA SER A 437 -12.01 -7.55 27.75
C SER A 437 -12.50 -6.81 28.99
N PRO A 438 -13.50 -5.90 28.85
CA PRO A 438 -14.15 -5.26 29.98
C PRO A 438 -14.65 -6.27 31.02
N ALA A 439 -14.39 -5.99 32.30
CA ALA A 439 -14.89 -6.81 33.40
C ALA A 439 -15.88 -6.02 34.25
N GLU A 440 -17.02 -6.64 34.58
CA GLU A 440 -18.05 -6.02 35.44
C GLU A 440 -17.49 -5.62 36.81
N LYS A 441 -16.57 -6.43 37.34
CA LYS A 441 -15.86 -6.18 38.60
C LYS A 441 -14.94 -4.96 38.58
N LEU A 442 -14.52 -4.56 37.38
CA LEU A 442 -13.74 -3.36 37.13
C LEU A 442 -14.63 -2.21 36.64
N LEU A 443 -15.95 -2.29 36.85
CA LEU A 443 -16.93 -1.28 36.43
C LEU A 443 -16.90 -0.99 34.91
N GLY A 444 -16.50 -1.98 34.11
CA GLY A 444 -16.39 -1.85 32.66
C GLY A 444 -14.97 -1.54 32.17
N ASP A 445 -14.00 -1.30 33.06
CA ASP A 445 -12.59 -1.22 32.66
C ASP A 445 -12.05 -2.62 32.33
N THR A 446 -11.00 -2.66 31.51
CA THR A 446 -10.24 -3.87 31.20
C THR A 446 -9.22 -4.18 32.30
N PRO A 447 -8.80 -5.45 32.45
CA PRO A 447 -7.70 -5.79 33.37
C PRO A 447 -6.41 -5.01 33.07
N LEU A 448 -6.14 -4.69 31.80
CA LEU A 448 -4.96 -3.90 31.41
C LEU A 448 -5.07 -2.45 31.92
N GLU A 449 -6.22 -1.80 31.74
CA GLU A 449 -6.45 -0.43 32.25
C GLU A 449 -6.35 -0.38 33.78
N ALA A 450 -6.92 -1.38 34.48
CA ALA A 450 -6.82 -1.49 35.94
C ALA A 450 -5.38 -1.74 36.41
N LEU A 451 -4.58 -2.51 35.65
CA LEU A 451 -3.16 -2.70 35.93
C LEU A 451 -2.39 -1.37 35.81
N GLU A 452 -2.66 -0.60 34.75
CA GLU A 452 -2.01 0.69 34.51
C GLU A 452 -2.43 1.75 35.54
N ALA A 453 -3.68 1.72 35.99
CA ALA A 453 -4.20 2.55 37.07
C ALA A 453 -3.72 2.11 38.47
N GLY A 454 -3.09 0.93 38.59
CA GLY A 454 -2.62 0.38 39.86
C GLY A 454 -3.72 -0.15 40.78
N SER A 455 -4.92 -0.41 40.24
CA SER A 455 -6.09 -0.91 40.98
C SER A 455 -6.28 -2.43 40.89
N LEU A 456 -5.57 -3.11 39.98
CA LEU A 456 -5.65 -4.56 39.83
C LEU A 456 -4.89 -5.30 40.97
N THR A 457 -5.50 -6.34 41.53
CA THR A 457 -4.92 -7.23 42.56
C THR A 457 -5.10 -8.71 42.20
N GLU A 458 -4.37 -9.63 42.85
CA GLU A 458 -4.52 -11.08 42.62
C GLU A 458 -5.94 -11.58 42.92
N GLU A 459 -6.57 -11.02 43.97
CA GLU A 459 -7.96 -11.33 44.35
C GLU A 459 -8.94 -10.93 43.25
N VAL A 460 -8.78 -9.73 42.67
CA VAL A 460 -9.61 -9.25 41.56
C VAL A 460 -9.40 -10.11 40.31
N VAL A 461 -8.16 -10.51 40.02
CA VAL A 461 -7.86 -11.45 38.91
C VAL A 461 -8.61 -12.77 39.10
N ASP A 462 -8.56 -13.36 40.29
CA ASP A 462 -9.27 -14.61 40.58
C ASP A 462 -10.78 -14.47 40.51
N GLU A 463 -11.35 -13.34 40.96
CA GLU A 463 -12.79 -13.07 40.83
C GLU A 463 -13.23 -12.98 39.37
N ILE A 464 -12.49 -12.26 38.52
CA ILE A 464 -12.81 -12.11 37.10
C ILE A 464 -12.76 -13.48 36.40
N LEU A 465 -11.71 -14.28 36.67
CA LEU A 465 -11.56 -15.62 36.08
C LEU A 465 -12.61 -16.63 36.56
N THR A 466 -13.24 -16.39 37.71
CA THR A 466 -14.30 -17.24 38.23
C THR A 466 -15.66 -16.91 37.61
N GLN A 467 -15.89 -15.64 37.24
CA GLN A 467 -17.13 -15.19 36.61
C GLN A 467 -17.14 -15.38 35.08
N GLN A 468 -16.00 -15.19 34.43
CA GLN A 468 -15.82 -15.51 33.01
C GLN A 468 -15.40 -16.97 32.90
N SER A 469 -16.35 -17.87 32.63
CA SER A 469 -16.02 -19.24 32.28
C SER A 469 -15.01 -19.21 31.13
N ILE A 470 -13.82 -19.81 31.29
CA ILE A 470 -12.81 -19.93 30.22
C ILE A 470 -13.41 -20.58 28.95
N ARG A 471 -14.54 -21.31 29.08
CA ARG A 471 -15.28 -21.88 27.95
C ARG A 471 -16.08 -20.87 27.15
N ASP A 472 -16.44 -19.72 27.72
CA ASP A 472 -17.31 -18.75 27.05
C ASP A 472 -16.56 -18.06 25.88
N PHE A 473 -15.23 -17.92 26.00
CA PHE A 473 -14.33 -17.51 24.92
C PHE A 473 -14.20 -18.53 23.78
N ALA A 474 -14.38 -19.82 24.05
CA ALA A 474 -14.37 -20.88 23.02
C ALA A 474 -15.72 -21.02 22.29
N SER A 475 -16.80 -20.48 22.85
CA SER A 475 -18.13 -20.48 22.23
C SER A 475 -18.42 -19.27 21.32
N SER A 476 -17.67 -18.16 21.44
CA SER A 476 -17.70 -17.07 20.46
C SER A 476 -16.93 -17.41 19.16
N GLU A 477 -16.18 -18.51 19.13
CA GLU A 477 -15.48 -19.03 17.94
C GLU A 477 -16.39 -19.85 16.99
N ARG A 478 -17.67 -20.04 17.32
CA ARG A 478 -18.62 -20.84 16.51
C ARG A 478 -19.87 -20.09 16.03
N ALA A 479 -19.92 -18.77 16.15
CA ALA A 479 -21.05 -17.95 15.72
C ALA A 479 -20.73 -17.13 14.47
#